data_AF-A0A848UP91-F1
#
_entry.id   AF-A0A848UP91-F1
#
_cell.length_a   1.000
_cell.length_b   1.000
_cell.length_c   1.000
_cell.angle_alpha   90.00
_cell.angle_beta   90.00
_cell.angle_gamma   90.00
#
_symmetry.space_group_name_H-M   'P 1'
#
loop_
_entity.id
_entity.type
_entity.pdbx_description
1 polymer ?
#
loop_
_entity_poly.entity_id
_entity_poly.type
_entity_poly.pdbx_seq_one_letter_code
_entity_poly.pdbx_strand_id
1 'polypeptide(L)'
;MSALINFSLNVAKLPKEKFIAGKDGAVYVNLTMSVNDETRYGNNTGIYVSQTQEEREAKKKKTYLGNGKVVWNNGTIVNAEKQVQEAVQEAVQEHPKEEADLPF
;
A
#
# COMPACT_ATOMS: atom_id res chain seq x y z
N MET A 1 12.19 3.31 8.35
CA MET A 1 12.67 3.48 6.96
C MET A 1 12.12 4.80 6.44
N SER A 2 12.97 5.64 5.84
CA SER A 2 12.50 6.92 5.32
C SER A 2 13.23 7.29 4.02
N ALA A 3 12.48 7.80 3.06
CA ALA A 3 13.01 8.48 1.91
C ALA A 3 12.21 9.77 1.72
N LEU A 4 12.90 10.85 1.33
CA LEU A 4 12.26 12.09 0.93
C LEU A 4 12.24 12.12 -0.59
N ILE A 5 11.05 12.15 -1.17
CA ILE A 5 10.85 12.15 -2.61
C ILE A 5 10.04 13.39 -2.96
N ASN A 6 10.61 14.24 -3.80
CA ASN A 6 9.91 15.39 -4.34
C ASN A 6 9.35 15.00 -5.71
N PHE A 7 8.07 15.25 -5.94
CA PHE A 7 7.43 14.96 -7.21
C PHE A 7 6.41 16.02 -7.59
N SER A 8 6.15 16.12 -8.90
CA SER A 8 5.13 16.99 -9.46
C SER A 8 4.08 16.14 -10.17
N LEU A 9 2.80 16.42 -9.89
CA LEU A 9 1.67 15.65 -10.42
C LEU A 9 0.82 16.52 -11.35
N ASN A 10 0.48 15.99 -12.52
CA ASN A 10 -0.50 16.62 -13.39
C ASN A 10 -1.93 16.28 -12.93
N VAL A 11 -2.53 17.20 -12.18
CA VAL A 11 -3.88 17.07 -11.62
C VAL A 11 -4.96 16.99 -12.72
N ALA A 12 -4.73 17.63 -13.87
CA ALA A 12 -5.70 17.61 -14.98
C ALA A 12 -5.81 16.23 -15.65
N LYS A 13 -4.79 15.37 -15.51
CA LYS A 13 -4.78 14.00 -16.04
C LYS A 13 -5.34 12.96 -15.05
N LEU A 14 -5.85 13.39 -13.90
CA LEU A 14 -6.41 12.47 -12.91
C LEU A 14 -7.72 11.84 -13.42
N PRO A 15 -7.82 10.50 -13.46
CA PRO A 15 -9.04 9.83 -13.87
C PRO A 15 -10.08 9.96 -12.77
N LYS A 16 -11.04 10.86 -12.97
CA LYS A 16 -12.14 11.12 -12.02
C LYS A 16 -12.97 9.87 -11.71
N GLU A 17 -12.97 8.89 -12.61
CA GLU A 17 -13.67 7.61 -12.44
C GLU A 17 -13.05 6.72 -11.36
N LYS A 18 -11.75 6.87 -11.06
CA LYS A 18 -11.04 6.09 -10.03
C LYS A 18 -11.00 6.81 -8.69
N PHE A 19 -11.85 7.82 -8.51
CA PHE A 19 -11.97 8.56 -7.27
C PHE A 19 -12.80 7.78 -6.26
N ILE A 20 -12.24 7.64 -5.06
CA ILE A 20 -12.84 6.93 -3.94
C ILE A 20 -13.33 7.97 -2.96
N ALA A 21 -14.64 7.99 -2.71
CA ALA A 21 -15.23 8.85 -1.69
C ALA A 21 -14.86 8.33 -0.30
N GLY A 22 -14.20 9.17 0.50
CA GLY A 22 -13.95 8.95 1.91
C GLY A 22 -15.15 9.31 2.76
N LYS A 23 -15.11 8.92 4.04
CA LYS A 23 -16.20 9.15 5.01
C LYS A 23 -16.49 10.64 5.26
N ASP A 24 -15.50 11.51 5.06
CA ASP A 24 -15.59 12.94 5.36
C ASP A 24 -15.71 13.82 4.10
N GLY A 25 -16.20 13.27 2.98
CA GLY A 25 -16.28 13.98 1.70
C GLY A 25 -14.92 14.17 1.00
N ALA A 26 -13.84 13.64 1.58
CA ALA A 26 -12.54 13.57 0.95
C ALA A 26 -12.57 12.66 -0.30
N VAL A 27 -11.82 13.02 -1.33
CA VAL A 27 -11.71 12.26 -2.56
C VAL A 27 -10.29 11.72 -2.69
N TYR A 28 -10.18 10.39 -2.73
CA TYR A 28 -8.90 9.70 -2.84
C TYR A 28 -8.68 9.14 -4.24
N VAL A 29 -7.44 9.12 -4.69
CA VAL A 29 -7.04 8.40 -5.89
C VAL A 29 -5.82 7.55 -5.57
N ASN A 30 -5.88 6.28 -5.96
CA ASN A 30 -4.77 5.35 -5.71
C ASN A 30 -3.69 5.55 -6.77
N LEU A 31 -2.50 5.97 -6.33
CA LEU A 31 -1.33 6.16 -7.18
C LEU A 31 -0.24 5.16 -6.84
N THR A 32 0.61 4.86 -7.81
CA THR A 32 1.81 4.06 -7.63
C THR A 32 3.00 4.86 -8.11
N MET A 33 4.04 4.90 -7.29
CA MET A 33 5.33 5.51 -7.63
C MET A 33 6.35 4.40 -7.81
N SER A 34 6.99 4.36 -8.99
CA SER A 34 8.20 3.56 -9.21
C SER A 34 9.42 4.39 -8.91
N VAL A 35 10.36 3.82 -8.15
CA VAL A 35 11.70 4.39 -7.92
C VAL A 35 12.68 3.53 -8.71
N ASN A 36 13.49 4.17 -9.55
CA ASN A 36 14.53 3.51 -10.35
C ASN A 36 15.91 3.93 -9.83
N ASP A 37 16.90 3.06 -10.05
CA ASP A 37 18.30 3.35 -9.72
C ASP A 37 18.91 4.35 -10.70
N GLU A 38 18.48 4.29 -11.97
CA GLU A 38 18.95 5.20 -13.01
C GLU A 38 18.23 6.55 -12.95
N THR A 39 19.02 7.62 -12.99
CA THR A 39 18.50 8.98 -13.09
C THR A 39 18.38 9.38 -14.55
N ARG A 40 17.17 9.77 -14.97
CA ARG A 40 16.89 10.27 -16.31
C ARG A 40 16.38 11.70 -16.23
N TYR A 41 17.09 12.64 -16.87
CA TYR A 41 16.77 14.08 -16.84
C TYR A 41 16.60 14.64 -15.42
N GLY A 42 17.42 14.20 -14.47
CA GLY A 42 17.35 14.64 -13.06
C GLY A 42 16.19 14.05 -12.25
N ASN A 43 15.43 13.11 -12.83
CA ASN A 43 14.35 12.38 -12.16
C ASN A 43 14.71 10.89 -12.09
N ASN A 44 14.36 10.26 -10.97
CA ASN A 44 14.52 8.82 -10.77
C ASN A 44 13.24 8.15 -10.28
N THR A 45 12.15 8.92 -10.15
CA THR A 45 10.83 8.38 -9.81
C THR A 45 9.79 8.73 -10.86
N GLY A 46 8.83 7.81 -11.05
CA GLY A 46 7.72 7.96 -11.96
C GLY A 46 6.41 7.61 -11.26
N ILE A 47 5.40 8.46 -11.42
CA ILE A 47 4.10 8.31 -10.75
C ILE A 47 3.01 8.06 -11.78
N TYR A 48 2.22 7.04 -11.53
CA TYR A 48 1.12 6.63 -12.38
C TYR A 48 -0.08 6.17 -11.55
N VAL A 49 -1.24 6.15 -12.18
CA VAL A 49 -2.48 5.68 -11.55
C VAL A 49 -2.35 4.19 -11.24
N SER A 50 -2.73 3.78 -10.03
CA SER A 50 -2.72 2.37 -9.63
C SER A 50 -3.62 1.55 -10.54
N GLN A 51 -3.09 0.41 -10.97
CA GLN A 51 -3.79 -0.56 -11.79
C GLN A 51 -4.12 -1.77 -10.94
N THR A 52 -5.36 -2.25 -11.04
CA THR A 52 -5.78 -3.53 -10.44
C THR A 52 -5.07 -4.70 -11.12
N GLN A 53 -5.11 -5.87 -10.50
CA GLN A 53 -4.47 -7.08 -11.04
C GLN A 53 -4.98 -7.41 -12.45
N GLU A 54 -6.29 -7.32 -12.67
CA GLU A 54 -6.92 -7.53 -13.98
C GLU A 54 -6.42 -6.54 -15.05
N GLU A 55 -6.26 -5.26 -14.70
CA GLU A 55 -5.75 -4.25 -15.64
C GLU A 55 -4.28 -4.49 -16.01
N ARG A 56 -3.50 -5.03 -15.08
CA ARG A 56 -2.09 -5.42 -15.30
C ARG A 56 -2.00 -6.66 -16.19
N GLU A 57 -2.86 -7.66 -15.96
CA GLU A 57 -2.95 -8.87 -16.80
C GLU A 57 -3.39 -8.54 -18.23
N ALA A 58 -4.32 -7.60 -18.37
CA ALA A 58 -4.74 -7.05 -19.66
C ALA A 58 -3.70 -6.12 -20.33
N LYS A 59 -2.50 -5.94 -19.74
CA LYS A 59 -1.43 -5.04 -20.21
C LYS A 59 -1.92 -3.63 -20.54
N LYS A 60 -2.93 -3.13 -19.81
CA LYS A 60 -3.44 -1.78 -20.03
C LYS A 60 -2.33 -0.76 -19.82
N LYS A 61 -2.29 0.26 -20.68
CA LYS A 61 -1.28 1.32 -20.58
C LYS A 61 -1.38 2.03 -19.22
N LYS A 62 -0.23 2.20 -18.57
CA LYS A 62 -0.14 2.97 -17.32
C LYS A 62 -0.45 4.43 -17.62
N THR A 63 -1.35 5.03 -16.84
CA THR A 63 -1.62 6.46 -16.92
C THR A 63 -0.58 7.19 -16.09
N TYR A 64 0.47 7.67 -16.76
CA TYR A 64 1.53 8.45 -16.12
C TYR A 64 1.03 9.86 -15.79
N LEU A 65 1.22 10.27 -14.54
CA LEU A 65 0.75 11.54 -14.01
C LEU A 65 1.90 12.52 -13.77
N GLY A 66 3.11 12.02 -13.56
CA GLY A 66 4.26 12.87 -13.32
C GLY A 66 5.53 12.12 -12.97
N ASN A 67 6.58 12.88 -12.73
CA ASN A 67 7.90 12.40 -12.37
C ASN A 67 8.33 13.03 -11.05
N GLY A 68 9.36 12.45 -10.43
CA GLY A 68 9.98 13.00 -9.26
C GLY A 68 11.43 12.58 -9.09
N LYS A 69 12.01 13.05 -8.00
CA LYS A 69 13.38 12.77 -7.59
C LYS A 69 13.45 12.41 -6.12
N VAL A 70 14.22 11.39 -5.81
CA VAL A 70 14.65 11.09 -4.44
C VAL A 70 15.62 12.19 -4.02
N VAL A 71 15.26 12.95 -2.99
CA VAL A 71 16.07 14.01 -2.41
C VAL A 71 16.98 13.45 -1.32
N TRP A 72 16.50 12.43 -0.59
CA TRP A 72 17.27 11.78 0.45
C TRP A 72 16.75 10.35 0.67
N ASN A 73 17.64 9.41 0.96
CA ASN A 73 17.30 8.06 1.41
C ASN A 73 18.38 7.55 2.39
N ASN A 74 18.05 6.51 3.15
CA ASN A 74 19.00 5.81 4.04
C ASN A 74 19.55 4.51 3.42
N GLY A 75 19.49 4.35 2.10
CA GLY A 75 20.12 3.24 1.35
C GLY A 75 19.43 1.87 1.42
N THR A 76 18.28 1.73 2.08
CA THR A 76 17.56 0.43 2.17
C THR A 76 16.09 0.62 1.82
N ILE A 77 15.55 -0.24 0.95
CA ILE A 77 14.12 -0.29 0.60
C ILE A 77 13.62 -1.70 0.94
N VAL A 78 12.58 -1.79 1.78
CA VAL A 78 11.91 -3.05 2.14
C VAL A 78 10.45 -2.98 1.74
N ASN A 79 9.89 -4.11 1.33
CA ASN A 79 8.46 -4.21 1.03
C ASN A 79 7.65 -4.00 2.30
N ALA A 80 6.59 -3.19 2.22
CA ALA A 80 5.67 -3.01 3.32
C ALA A 80 4.82 -4.28 3.47
N GLU A 81 4.91 -4.92 4.63
CA GLU A 81 4.04 -6.02 5.01
C GLU A 81 2.84 -5.47 5.79
N LYS A 82 1.67 -6.08 5.58
CA LYS A 82 0.48 -5.73 6.35
C LYS A 82 0.75 -6.13 7.79
N GLN A 83 0.74 -5.16 8.71
CA GLN A 83 0.85 -5.45 10.14
C GLN A 83 -0.33 -6.35 10.52
N VAL A 84 -0.07 -7.62 10.78
CA VAL A 84 -1.03 -8.50 11.43
C VAL A 84 -1.04 -8.06 12.88
N GLN A 85 -2.07 -7.32 13.28
CA GLN A 85 -2.40 -7.20 14.68
C GLN A 85 -2.76 -8.61 15.13
N GLU A 86 -1.82 -9.32 15.76
CA GLU A 86 -2.14 -10.51 16.52
C GLU A 86 -3.14 -10.08 17.59
N ALA A 87 -4.40 -10.43 17.38
CA ALA A 87 -5.39 -10.41 18.42
C ALA A 87 -4.84 -11.33 19.52
N VAL A 88 -4.48 -10.75 20.66
CA VAL A 88 -4.17 -11.48 21.89
C VAL A 88 -5.35 -12.43 22.13
N GLN A 89 -5.14 -13.71 21.88
CA GLN A 89 -6.11 -14.74 22.22
C GLN A 89 -6.13 -14.82 23.75
N GLU A 90 -7.20 -14.29 24.35
CA GLU A 90 -7.53 -14.54 25.74
C GLU A 90 -7.57 -16.05 25.96
N ALA A 91 -6.68 -16.52 26.83
CA ALA A 91 -6.66 -17.88 27.32
C ALA A 91 -7.97 -18.14 28.08
N VAL A 92 -8.89 -18.84 27.43
CA VAL A 92 -10.00 -19.50 28.10
C VAL A 92 -9.38 -20.64 28.92
N GLN A 93 -9.18 -20.37 30.21
CA GLN A 93 -8.92 -21.37 31.22
C GLN A 93 -10.21 -22.16 31.47
N GLU A 94 -10.43 -23.23 30.73
CA GLU A 94 -11.42 -24.24 31.11
C GLU A 94 -10.77 -25.29 32.02
N HIS A 95 -11.13 -25.19 33.30
CA HIS A 95 -10.97 -26.23 34.31
C HIS A 95 -11.42 -27.61 33.80
N PRO A 96 -10.61 -28.68 33.90
CA PRO A 96 -11.13 -30.03 33.91
C PRO A 96 -11.83 -30.27 35.25
N LYS A 97 -13.16 -30.45 35.17
CA LYS A 97 -14.00 -30.99 36.24
C LYS A 97 -13.46 -32.35 36.68
N GLU A 98 -13.06 -32.38 37.94
CA GLU A 98 -13.15 -33.45 38.94
C GLU A 98 -13.90 -34.71 38.45
N GLU A 99 -13.15 -35.81 38.43
CA GLU A 99 -13.64 -37.19 38.34
C GLU A 99 -14.68 -37.43 39.44
N ALA A 100 -15.95 -37.47 39.06
CA ALA A 100 -17.03 -37.93 39.92
C ALA A 100 -17.73 -39.13 39.26
N ASP A 101 -17.32 -40.30 39.72
CA ASP A 101 -18.13 -41.50 39.97
C ASP A 101 -18.79 -42.21 38.77
N LEU A 102 -18.19 -43.34 38.40
CA LEU A 102 -18.79 -44.41 37.61
C LEU A 102 -19.60 -45.35 38.53
N PRO A 103 -20.90 -45.53 38.31
CA PRO A 103 -21.58 -46.76 38.66
C PRO A 103 -22.11 -47.44 37.40
N PHE A 104 -21.61 -48.65 37.10
CA PHE A 104 -22.37 -49.90 36.85
C PHE A 104 -21.39 -51.05 36.56
#